data_AF-A0AA39VVS3-F1
#
_entry.id   AF-A0AA39VVS3-F1
#
_cell.length_a   1.000
_cell.length_b   1.000
_cell.length_c   1.000
_cell.angle_alpha   90.00
_cell.angle_beta   90.00
_cell.angle_gamma   90.00
#
_symmetry.space_group_name_H-M   'P 1'
#
loop_
_entity.id
_entity.type
_entity.pdbx_description
1 polymer ?
#
loop_
_entity_poly.entity_id
_entity_poly.type
_entity_poly.pdbx_seq_one_letter_code
_entity_poly.pdbx_strand_id
1 'polypeptide(L)'
;MSNCLELKLFLEVEIGQDLQPVALPEKTKEEILLFFKLYDPLKEELRYAGRLLVKGSGKPVEILTKLNEMAGFGPDEEIDLYEEIKFEPNVMCEPIDKKITFSASQLEDGDIICFQKSSQSGNDEQCRYPDVPSFMDYVHNRLVVRFRSLDKPKEDEFSLELSKLHSYDDVVERVSHHLALDDPSKIRLTPHNCYSQQPKPTPIKYRGMEHLSDMLAHYNQTSDVLYYEVLDIPLPELQGLKTLKVAFHHASKDDVVTHTIRLQKQSTVADVINHLKTKVELSHPNAELRLLEVFYHKIYKIFPLNEKIENINDQYWTLRAEEIPEDQKNLGPHDRLIHVYHFMRDTAQNQVQVQNFGEPFFLLIHEGETLADIKVRIQEKLQVPDEEFSKWKFAFLSLGRPEYLQDSDIVSSRFQRRDVYGAWEQYLGLEHSDNAPKRSYAANQNRHTFEKAVKIYN
;
A
#
# COMPACT_ATOMS: atom_id res chain seq x y z
N MET A 1 -10.04 34.50 20.34
CA MET A 1 -11.23 34.04 19.61
C MET A 1 -12.24 33.62 20.67
N SER A 2 -13.37 34.29 20.73
CA SER A 2 -14.43 34.05 21.71
C SER A 2 -15.03 32.67 21.45
N ASN A 3 -14.91 31.73 22.41
CA ASN A 3 -15.66 30.48 22.39
C ASN A 3 -17.15 30.82 22.52
N CYS A 4 -17.85 30.97 21.40
CA CYS A 4 -19.31 30.94 21.40
C CYS A 4 -19.70 29.49 21.66
N LEU A 5 -20.01 29.16 22.92
CA LEU A 5 -20.59 27.87 23.29
C LEU A 5 -21.95 27.76 22.60
N GLU A 6 -22.05 26.86 21.64
CA GLU A 6 -23.30 26.54 20.95
C GLU A 6 -24.20 25.77 21.92
N LEU A 7 -25.31 26.40 22.35
CA LEU A 7 -26.29 25.78 23.24
C LEU A 7 -27.34 25.05 22.39
N LYS A 8 -27.41 23.72 22.51
CA LYS A 8 -28.43 22.89 21.85
C LYS A 8 -29.55 22.60 22.85
N LEU A 9 -30.78 22.96 22.48
CA LEU A 9 -31.98 22.76 23.31
C LEU A 9 -32.98 21.87 22.56
N PHE A 10 -33.63 20.98 23.30
CA PHE A 10 -34.80 20.24 22.84
C PHE A 10 -36.05 21.05 23.18
N LEU A 11 -36.90 21.35 22.19
CA LEU A 11 -38.17 22.02 22.37
C LEU A 11 -39.31 21.04 22.08
N GLU A 12 -40.08 20.73 23.11
CA GLU A 12 -41.29 19.92 22.96
C GLU A 12 -42.51 20.82 22.69
N VAL A 13 -43.33 20.43 21.71
CA VAL A 13 -44.59 21.11 21.36
C VAL A 13 -45.66 20.06 21.10
N GLU A 14 -46.80 20.17 21.76
CA GLU A 14 -48.00 19.36 21.45
C GLU A 14 -48.95 20.18 20.60
N ILE A 15 -49.42 19.61 19.49
CA ILE A 15 -50.33 20.29 18.55
C ILE A 15 -51.70 19.62 18.63
N GLY A 16 -52.71 20.40 18.97
CA GLY A 16 -54.10 19.96 19.05
C GLY A 16 -54.69 19.62 17.68
N GLN A 17 -55.89 19.05 17.67
CA GLN A 17 -56.63 18.72 16.43
C GLN A 17 -56.91 19.95 15.55
N ASP A 18 -56.89 21.14 16.14
CA ASP A 18 -57.05 22.45 15.51
C ASP A 18 -55.73 23.07 15.01
N LEU A 19 -54.62 22.29 15.03
CA LEU A 19 -53.27 22.73 14.67
C LEU A 19 -52.70 23.84 15.56
N GLN A 20 -53.28 24.06 16.76
CA GLN A 20 -52.78 25.02 17.73
C GLN A 20 -51.92 24.34 18.81
N PRO A 21 -50.90 25.02 19.36
CA PRO A 21 -50.14 24.51 20.49
C PRO A 21 -51.05 24.31 21.71
N VAL A 22 -51.00 23.11 22.28
CA VAL A 22 -51.66 22.77 23.54
C VAL A 22 -50.63 22.79 24.66
N ALA A 23 -51.05 23.21 25.86
CA ALA A 23 -50.19 23.19 27.02
C ALA A 23 -49.80 21.74 27.37
N LEU A 24 -48.50 21.48 27.43
CA LEU A 24 -47.97 20.19 27.87
C LEU A 24 -48.37 19.93 29.33
N PRO A 25 -48.55 18.67 29.74
CA PRO A 25 -48.76 18.31 31.14
C PRO A 25 -47.66 18.88 32.02
N GLU A 26 -48.02 19.47 33.17
CA GLU A 26 -47.02 19.94 34.14
C GLU A 26 -46.24 18.75 34.69
N LYS A 27 -44.93 18.74 34.41
CA LYS A 27 -44.00 17.76 34.98
C LYS A 27 -43.80 18.03 36.48
N THR A 28 -44.14 17.06 37.31
CA THR A 28 -43.86 17.10 38.75
C THR A 28 -42.41 16.74 39.06
N LYS A 29 -41.93 17.06 40.27
CA LYS A 29 -40.55 16.73 40.70
C LYS A 29 -40.29 15.22 40.85
N GLU A 30 -41.34 14.42 40.93
CA GLU A 30 -41.24 12.96 41.06
C GLU A 30 -41.25 12.26 39.69
N GLU A 31 -41.54 13.01 38.63
CA GLU A 31 -41.61 12.49 37.27
C GLU A 31 -40.30 12.71 36.51
N ILE A 32 -39.94 11.73 35.70
CA ILE A 32 -38.84 11.76 34.76
C ILE A 32 -39.40 11.59 33.34
N LEU A 33 -38.75 12.26 32.39
CA LEU A 33 -39.07 12.19 30.97
C LEU A 33 -38.21 11.12 30.30
N LEU A 34 -38.85 10.04 29.83
CA LEU A 34 -38.17 8.96 29.12
C LEU A 34 -38.57 8.95 27.64
N PHE A 35 -37.60 8.63 26.77
CA PHE A 35 -37.80 8.46 25.35
C PHE A 35 -37.76 6.98 24.97
N PHE A 36 -38.52 6.60 23.94
CA PHE A 36 -38.66 5.20 23.55
C PHE A 36 -38.32 4.99 22.08
N LYS A 37 -37.56 3.94 21.79
CA LYS A 37 -37.28 3.46 20.44
C LYS A 37 -37.76 2.03 20.28
N LEU A 38 -38.48 1.73 19.20
CA LEU A 38 -38.89 0.37 18.87
C LEU A 38 -37.92 -0.23 17.86
N TYR A 39 -37.39 -1.41 18.17
CA TYR A 39 -36.61 -2.22 17.24
C TYR A 39 -37.49 -3.30 16.60
N ASP A 40 -37.40 -3.42 15.28
CA ASP A 40 -38.02 -4.47 14.48
C ASP A 40 -36.92 -5.36 13.87
N PRO A 41 -36.64 -6.55 14.44
CA PRO A 41 -35.58 -7.45 13.96
C PRO A 41 -35.77 -7.93 12.53
N LEU A 42 -37.01 -8.00 12.03
CA LEU A 42 -37.30 -8.46 10.67
C LEU A 42 -37.00 -7.39 9.62
N LYS A 43 -37.07 -6.12 10.02
CA LYS A 43 -36.75 -4.97 9.15
C LYS A 43 -35.37 -4.41 9.37
N GLU A 44 -34.67 -4.87 10.42
CA GLU A 44 -33.39 -4.30 10.87
C GLU A 44 -33.50 -2.77 11.05
N GLU A 45 -34.60 -2.33 11.69
CA GLU A 45 -34.94 -0.91 11.84
C GLU A 45 -35.20 -0.55 13.31
N LEU A 46 -34.52 0.50 13.79
CA LEU A 46 -34.77 1.12 15.09
C LEU A 46 -35.45 2.48 14.88
N ARG A 47 -36.72 2.59 15.28
CA ARG A 47 -37.55 3.79 15.05
C ARG A 47 -37.95 4.46 16.36
N TYR A 48 -38.11 5.78 16.32
CA TYR A 48 -38.66 6.52 17.46
C TYR A 48 -40.12 6.11 17.70
N ALA A 49 -40.44 5.75 18.95
CA ALA A 49 -41.77 5.29 19.36
C ALA A 49 -42.53 6.31 20.20
N GLY A 50 -41.87 7.39 20.65
CA GLY A 50 -42.48 8.44 21.46
C GLY A 50 -41.76 8.65 22.79
N ARG A 51 -42.46 9.29 23.72
CA ARG A 51 -41.94 9.66 25.04
C ARG A 51 -43.03 9.51 26.10
N LEU A 52 -42.65 9.28 27.35
CA LEU A 52 -43.57 9.22 28.49
C LEU A 52 -43.01 10.00 29.67
N LEU A 53 -43.90 10.61 30.45
CA LEU A 53 -43.60 11.04 31.81
C LEU A 53 -43.95 9.89 32.75
N VAL A 54 -42.97 9.43 33.51
CA VAL A 54 -43.14 8.33 34.47
C VAL A 54 -42.65 8.77 35.84
N LYS A 55 -43.23 8.22 36.92
CA LYS A 55 -42.72 8.46 38.26
C LYS A 55 -41.41 7.69 38.45
N GLY A 56 -40.36 8.32 38.96
CA GLY A 56 -39.09 7.63 39.22
C GLY A 56 -39.21 6.43 40.17
N SER A 57 -40.17 6.49 41.11
CA SER A 57 -40.51 5.39 42.01
C SER A 57 -41.38 4.29 41.39
N GLY A 58 -41.92 4.51 40.19
CA GLY A 58 -42.66 3.52 39.41
C GLY A 58 -41.74 2.46 38.78
N LYS A 59 -42.34 1.43 38.19
CA LYS A 59 -41.61 0.29 37.60
C LYS A 59 -41.90 0.16 36.10
N PRO A 60 -40.94 -0.33 35.28
CA PRO A 60 -41.18 -0.54 33.84
C PRO A 60 -42.35 -1.47 33.54
N VAL A 61 -42.64 -2.45 34.41
CA VAL A 61 -43.81 -3.34 34.26
C VAL A 61 -45.14 -2.58 34.22
N GLU A 62 -45.22 -1.40 34.83
CA GLU A 62 -46.46 -0.59 34.92
C GLU A 62 -46.77 0.13 33.61
N ILE A 63 -45.79 0.27 32.70
CA ILE A 63 -45.95 0.99 31.43
C ILE A 63 -45.99 0.07 30.20
N LEU A 64 -45.86 -1.25 30.36
CA LEU A 64 -45.77 -2.21 29.24
C LEU A 64 -47.00 -2.14 28.32
N THR A 65 -48.21 -2.09 28.88
CA THR A 65 -49.45 -1.93 28.08
C THR A 65 -49.41 -0.66 27.23
N LYS A 66 -48.85 0.43 27.76
CA LYS A 66 -48.73 1.69 27.03
C LYS A 66 -47.69 1.61 25.92
N LEU A 67 -46.56 0.95 26.17
CA LEU A 67 -45.54 0.71 25.14
C LEU A 67 -46.07 -0.19 24.01
N ASN A 68 -46.85 -1.21 24.34
CA ASN A 68 -47.56 -2.03 23.36
C ASN A 68 -48.52 -1.20 22.51
N GLU A 69 -49.32 -0.32 23.12
CA GLU A 69 -50.20 0.60 22.40
C GLU A 69 -49.40 1.52 21.45
N MET A 70 -48.31 2.12 21.92
CA MET A 70 -47.43 2.99 21.12
C MET A 70 -46.79 2.25 19.94
N ALA A 71 -46.46 0.97 20.11
CA ALA A 71 -45.89 0.14 19.06
C ALA A 71 -46.94 -0.46 18.10
N GLY A 72 -48.23 -0.41 18.46
CA GLY A 72 -49.31 -1.07 17.73
C GLY A 72 -49.39 -2.58 17.98
N PHE A 73 -48.89 -3.05 19.12
CA PHE A 73 -48.92 -4.45 19.54
C PHE A 73 -50.20 -4.80 20.32
N GLY A 74 -50.42 -6.09 20.57
CA GLY A 74 -51.46 -6.54 21.48
C GLY A 74 -51.17 -6.07 22.92
N PRO A 75 -52.19 -5.82 23.75
CA PRO A 75 -52.00 -5.28 25.10
C PRO A 75 -51.12 -6.15 26.00
N ASP A 76 -51.20 -7.48 25.82
CA ASP A 76 -50.47 -8.49 26.58
C ASP A 76 -49.25 -9.05 25.82
N GLU A 77 -48.80 -8.37 24.76
CA GLU A 77 -47.60 -8.79 24.03
C GLU A 77 -46.37 -8.71 24.96
N GLU A 78 -45.58 -9.78 25.00
CA GLU A 78 -44.30 -9.79 25.71
C GLU A 78 -43.26 -8.97 24.94
N ILE A 79 -42.70 -7.97 25.61
CA ILE A 79 -41.66 -7.10 25.07
C ILE A 79 -40.45 -7.08 25.98
N ASP A 80 -39.26 -6.96 25.40
CA ASP A 80 -38.00 -6.75 26.11
C ASP A 80 -37.57 -5.30 26.04
N LEU A 81 -36.94 -4.84 27.12
CA LEU A 81 -36.55 -3.45 27.33
C LEU A 81 -35.04 -3.38 27.52
N TYR A 82 -34.41 -2.40 26.88
CA TYR A 82 -32.99 -2.13 26.94
C TYR A 82 -32.76 -0.63 27.12
N GLU A 83 -31.81 -0.25 27.95
CA GLU A 83 -31.38 1.13 28.13
C GLU A 83 -30.27 1.44 27.11
N GLU A 84 -30.43 2.51 26.33
CA GLU A 84 -29.37 3.04 25.47
C GLU A 84 -28.55 4.06 26.27
N ILE A 85 -27.56 3.55 27.00
CA ILE A 85 -26.71 4.36 27.89
C ILE A 85 -25.72 5.21 27.07
N LYS A 86 -25.13 4.61 26.03
CA LYS A 86 -24.09 5.24 25.23
C LYS A 86 -23.97 4.61 23.86
N PHE A 87 -23.76 5.43 22.82
CA PHE A 87 -23.53 4.95 21.47
C PHE A 87 -22.07 5.13 20.98
N GLU A 88 -21.42 6.24 21.35
CA GLU A 88 -20.04 6.58 20.95
C GLU A 88 -19.15 6.83 22.18
N PRO A 89 -17.88 6.40 22.19
CA PRO A 89 -17.18 5.68 21.13
C PRO A 89 -17.45 4.16 21.10
N ASN A 90 -18.20 3.63 22.07
CA ASN A 90 -18.60 2.23 22.13
C ASN A 90 -20.08 2.16 22.49
N VAL A 91 -20.77 1.18 21.91
CA VAL A 91 -22.17 0.88 22.24
C VAL A 91 -22.25 0.29 23.65
N MET A 92 -23.10 0.87 24.48
CA MET A 92 -23.49 0.36 25.79
C MET A 92 -25.00 0.35 25.82
N CYS A 93 -25.57 -0.84 25.66
CA CYS A 93 -27.00 -1.08 25.67
C CYS A 93 -27.31 -2.25 26.60
N GLU A 94 -27.98 -1.99 27.71
CA GLU A 94 -28.14 -2.96 28.81
C GLU A 94 -29.61 -3.35 29.00
N PRO A 95 -29.91 -4.63 29.31
CA PRO A 95 -31.28 -5.06 29.54
C PRO A 95 -31.84 -4.44 30.84
N ILE A 96 -33.08 -3.98 30.78
CA ILE A 96 -33.77 -3.38 31.93
C ILE A 96 -34.57 -4.45 32.69
N ASP A 97 -34.34 -4.58 33.99
CA ASP A 97 -35.20 -5.38 34.86
C ASP A 97 -36.54 -4.68 35.10
N LYS A 98 -37.59 -5.25 34.53
CA LYS A 98 -38.98 -4.74 34.57
C LYS A 98 -39.54 -4.61 36.00
N LYS A 99 -38.93 -5.25 37.01
CA LYS A 99 -39.38 -5.29 38.41
C LYS A 99 -38.74 -4.25 39.31
N ILE A 100 -37.64 -3.65 38.88
CA ILE A 100 -36.90 -2.61 39.59
C ILE A 100 -37.51 -1.25 39.24
N THR A 101 -37.47 -0.30 40.18
CA THR A 101 -38.02 1.05 39.92
C THR A 101 -37.10 1.84 39.02
N PHE A 102 -37.64 2.77 38.20
CA PHE A 102 -36.82 3.55 37.26
C PHE A 102 -35.63 4.24 37.93
N SER A 103 -35.83 4.89 39.08
CA SER A 103 -34.73 5.54 39.83
C SER A 103 -33.70 4.57 40.40
N ALA A 104 -34.08 3.32 40.69
CA ALA A 104 -33.13 2.32 41.19
C ALA A 104 -32.27 1.73 40.05
N SER A 105 -32.81 1.76 38.83
CA SER A 105 -32.06 1.53 37.58
C SER A 105 -31.25 2.75 37.13
N GLN A 106 -31.21 3.83 37.93
CA GLN A 106 -30.52 5.09 37.60
C GLN A 106 -31.06 5.81 36.35
N LEU A 107 -32.30 5.55 35.96
CA LEU A 107 -32.94 6.25 34.85
C LEU A 107 -33.35 7.68 35.26
N GLU A 108 -32.98 8.64 34.43
CA GLU A 108 -33.16 10.07 34.62
C GLU A 108 -33.87 10.73 33.42
N ASP A 109 -34.02 12.05 33.48
CA ASP A 109 -34.59 12.82 32.39
C ASP A 109 -33.74 12.77 31.12
N GLY A 110 -34.35 12.31 30.03
CA GLY A 110 -33.72 12.23 28.72
C GLY A 110 -33.21 10.86 28.35
N ASP A 111 -33.24 9.90 29.27
CA ASP A 111 -32.79 8.54 28.99
C ASP A 111 -33.70 7.84 27.96
N ILE A 112 -33.07 6.94 27.21
CA ILE A 112 -33.69 6.26 26.08
C ILE A 112 -33.85 4.78 26.40
N ILE A 113 -35.08 4.31 26.34
CA ILE A 113 -35.42 2.89 26.42
C ILE A 113 -35.73 2.37 25.03
N CYS A 114 -34.88 1.47 24.54
CA CYS A 114 -35.18 0.68 23.36
C CYS A 114 -36.01 -0.55 23.76
N PHE A 115 -36.97 -0.93 22.93
CA PHE A 115 -37.77 -2.11 23.17
C PHE A 115 -38.10 -2.87 21.89
N GLN A 116 -38.38 -4.15 22.04
CA GLN A 116 -38.72 -5.05 20.94
C GLN A 116 -39.67 -6.14 21.44
N LYS A 117 -40.30 -6.87 20.52
CA LYS A 117 -41.00 -8.10 20.87
C LYS A 117 -40.03 -9.13 21.43
N SER A 118 -40.43 -9.81 22.51
CA SER A 118 -39.67 -10.94 23.04
C SER A 118 -39.69 -12.09 22.04
N SER A 119 -38.53 -12.72 21.82
CA SER A 119 -38.44 -13.87 20.91
C SER A 119 -39.22 -15.05 21.50
N GLN A 120 -40.38 -15.37 20.92
CA GLN A 120 -41.09 -16.60 21.23
C GLN A 120 -40.28 -17.78 20.67
N SER A 121 -39.94 -18.73 21.53
CA SER A 121 -39.17 -19.93 21.22
C SER A 121 -39.97 -20.81 20.24
N GLY A 122 -39.89 -20.56 18.93
CA GLY A 122 -40.60 -21.38 17.93
C GLY A 122 -40.72 -20.86 16.50
N ASN A 123 -40.38 -19.61 16.18
CA ASN A 123 -40.32 -19.14 14.78
C ASN A 123 -38.86 -19.02 14.33
N ASP A 124 -38.44 -19.96 13.47
CA ASP A 124 -37.14 -20.07 12.80
C ASP A 124 -36.84 -18.95 11.78
N GLU A 125 -37.34 -17.73 11.97
CA GLU A 125 -36.83 -16.59 11.21
C GLU A 125 -35.51 -16.17 11.84
N GLN A 126 -34.43 -16.71 11.28
CA GLN A 126 -33.06 -16.44 11.71
C GLN A 126 -32.69 -14.99 11.38
N CYS A 127 -33.14 -14.06 12.22
CA CYS A 127 -32.84 -12.64 12.13
C CYS A 127 -31.33 -12.44 12.30
N ARG A 128 -30.72 -11.63 11.43
CA ARG A 128 -29.28 -11.36 11.47
C ARG A 128 -28.88 -10.65 12.77
N TYR A 129 -29.75 -9.75 13.24
CA TYR A 129 -29.60 -8.99 14.48
C TYR A 129 -30.86 -9.21 15.35
N PRO A 130 -30.88 -10.26 16.19
CA PRO A 130 -32.10 -10.67 16.90
C PRO A 130 -32.52 -9.69 18.01
N ASP A 131 -31.60 -8.83 18.48
CA ASP A 131 -31.85 -7.94 19.60
C ASP A 131 -31.30 -6.52 19.40
N VAL A 132 -31.78 -5.57 20.23
CA VAL A 132 -31.32 -4.17 20.19
C VAL A 132 -29.80 -4.06 20.32
N PRO A 133 -29.13 -4.70 21.32
CA PRO A 133 -27.69 -4.56 21.46
C PRO A 133 -26.90 -5.01 20.22
N SER A 134 -27.26 -6.16 19.63
CA SER A 134 -26.61 -6.66 18.42
C SER A 134 -26.82 -5.76 17.20
N PHE A 135 -28.02 -5.20 17.03
CA PHE A 135 -28.29 -4.25 15.96
C PHE A 135 -27.50 -2.94 16.13
N MET A 136 -27.46 -2.41 17.36
CA MET A 136 -26.68 -1.19 17.63
C MET A 136 -25.19 -1.42 17.41
N ASP A 137 -24.65 -2.56 17.82
CA ASP A 137 -23.23 -2.91 17.58
C ASP A 137 -22.94 -3.01 16.08
N TYR A 138 -23.85 -3.60 15.29
CA TYR A 138 -23.76 -3.59 13.83
C TYR A 138 -23.73 -2.17 13.28
N VAL A 139 -24.71 -1.33 13.62
CA VAL A 139 -24.79 0.05 13.10
C VAL A 139 -23.55 0.85 13.47
N HIS A 140 -23.06 0.71 14.69
CA HIS A 140 -21.86 1.37 15.17
C HIS A 140 -20.61 0.93 14.39
N ASN A 141 -20.49 -0.36 14.08
CA ASN A 141 -19.33 -0.90 13.37
C ASN A 141 -19.45 -0.86 11.85
N ARG A 142 -20.62 -0.52 11.29
CA ARG A 142 -20.85 -0.51 9.85
C ARG A 142 -20.07 0.59 9.13
N LEU A 143 -19.42 0.22 8.03
CA LEU A 143 -18.76 1.11 7.08
C LEU A 143 -19.10 0.69 5.65
N VAL A 144 -19.21 1.66 4.74
CA VAL A 144 -19.22 1.38 3.30
C VAL A 144 -17.84 1.71 2.75
N VAL A 145 -17.14 0.70 2.25
CA VAL A 145 -15.79 0.84 1.71
C VAL A 145 -15.83 0.76 0.20
N ARG A 146 -15.23 1.75 -0.46
CA ARG A 146 -15.04 1.83 -1.90
C ARG A 146 -13.76 1.13 -2.31
N PHE A 147 -13.87 0.22 -3.25
CA PHE A 147 -12.75 -0.54 -3.78
C PHE A 147 -12.37 -0.03 -5.16
N ARG A 148 -11.05 0.08 -5.38
CA ARG A 148 -10.45 0.46 -6.66
C ARG A 148 -9.41 -0.56 -7.08
N SER A 149 -9.41 -0.98 -8.33
CA SER A 149 -8.26 -1.72 -8.86
C SER A 149 -7.00 -0.85 -8.83
N LEU A 150 -5.87 -1.44 -8.44
CA LEU A 150 -4.57 -0.76 -8.40
C LEU A 150 -4.13 -0.26 -9.79
N ASP A 151 -4.58 -0.92 -10.86
CA ASP A 151 -4.34 -0.51 -12.25
C ASP A 151 -5.15 0.74 -12.65
N LYS A 152 -6.26 1.01 -11.95
CA LYS A 152 -7.17 2.14 -12.19
C LYS A 152 -7.46 2.90 -10.89
N PRO A 153 -6.45 3.53 -10.26
CA PRO A 153 -6.55 4.01 -8.88
C PRO A 153 -7.46 5.25 -8.67
N LYS A 154 -8.07 5.76 -9.74
CA LYS A 154 -8.97 6.93 -9.72
C LYS A 154 -10.44 6.56 -9.92
N GLU A 155 -10.72 5.31 -10.27
CA GLU A 155 -12.06 4.85 -10.60
C GLU A 155 -12.57 3.95 -9.46
N ASP A 156 -13.70 4.34 -8.86
CA ASP A 156 -14.42 3.49 -7.93
C ASP A 156 -15.05 2.34 -8.74
N GLU A 157 -14.64 1.10 -8.46
CA GLU A 157 -15.10 -0.07 -9.21
C GLU A 157 -16.35 -0.67 -8.58
N PHE A 158 -16.35 -0.79 -7.25
CA PHE A 158 -17.50 -1.22 -6.46
C PHE A 158 -17.38 -0.74 -5.01
N SER A 159 -18.46 -0.91 -4.25
CA SER A 159 -18.50 -0.64 -2.81
C SER A 159 -19.05 -1.84 -2.06
N LEU A 160 -18.50 -2.11 -0.87
CA LEU A 160 -19.00 -3.15 0.02
C LEU A 160 -19.32 -2.56 1.39
N GLU A 161 -20.42 -3.02 1.97
CA GLU A 161 -20.70 -2.82 3.38
C GLU A 161 -19.87 -3.81 4.21
N LEU A 162 -19.08 -3.28 5.14
CA LEU A 162 -18.15 -4.02 5.98
C LEU A 162 -18.25 -3.56 7.44
N SER A 163 -17.73 -4.35 8.37
CA SER A 163 -17.58 -3.98 9.78
C SER A 163 -16.18 -3.43 10.04
N LYS A 164 -16.06 -2.38 10.87
CA LYS A 164 -14.80 -1.87 11.43
C LYS A 164 -13.93 -3.00 11.99
N LEU A 165 -14.56 -4.02 12.56
CA LEU A 165 -13.93 -5.15 13.23
C LEU A 165 -13.53 -6.29 12.29
N HIS A 166 -13.92 -6.25 11.01
CA HIS A 166 -13.53 -7.30 10.05
C HIS A 166 -12.02 -7.45 10.01
N SER A 167 -11.55 -8.69 10.09
CA SER A 167 -10.15 -9.05 9.91
C SER A 167 -9.73 -8.92 8.45
N TYR A 168 -8.42 -9.03 8.19
CA TYR A 168 -7.92 -9.09 6.80
C TYR A 168 -8.63 -10.16 5.97
N ASP A 169 -8.81 -11.35 6.53
CA ASP A 169 -9.42 -12.49 5.86
C ASP A 169 -10.90 -12.24 5.56
N ASP A 170 -11.65 -11.66 6.53
CA ASP A 170 -13.05 -11.29 6.34
C ASP A 170 -13.26 -10.31 5.18
N VAL A 171 -12.34 -9.35 5.03
CA VAL A 171 -12.39 -8.35 3.96
C VAL A 171 -12.09 -9.00 2.62
N VAL A 172 -11.01 -9.78 2.50
CA VAL A 172 -10.65 -10.39 1.21
C VAL A 172 -11.63 -11.48 0.76
N GLU A 173 -12.28 -12.19 1.68
CA GLU A 173 -13.36 -13.14 1.37
C GLU A 173 -14.55 -12.44 0.72
N ARG A 174 -15.00 -11.31 1.26
CA ARG A 174 -16.11 -10.54 0.68
C ARG A 174 -15.74 -9.92 -0.66
N VAL A 175 -14.50 -9.45 -0.80
CA VAL A 175 -13.97 -8.96 -2.07
C VAL A 175 -13.87 -10.08 -3.10
N SER A 176 -13.43 -11.28 -2.73
CA SER A 176 -13.33 -12.42 -3.66
C SER A 176 -14.70 -12.86 -4.17
N HIS A 177 -15.71 -12.88 -3.31
CA HIS A 177 -17.10 -13.14 -3.72
C HIS A 177 -17.60 -12.11 -4.73
N HIS A 178 -17.32 -10.82 -4.53
CA HIS A 178 -17.71 -9.77 -5.47
C HIS A 178 -17.00 -9.91 -6.82
N LEU A 179 -15.71 -10.29 -6.80
CA LEU A 179 -14.88 -10.48 -8.00
C LEU A 179 -15.06 -11.85 -8.66
N ALA A 180 -15.88 -12.73 -8.10
CA ALA A 180 -16.02 -14.13 -8.50
C ALA A 180 -14.67 -14.88 -8.57
N LEU A 181 -13.81 -14.66 -7.58
CA LEU A 181 -12.53 -15.34 -7.41
C LEU A 181 -12.68 -16.52 -6.45
N ASP A 182 -12.18 -17.69 -6.86
CA ASP A 182 -12.24 -18.92 -6.06
C ASP A 182 -11.35 -18.87 -4.80
N ASP A 183 -10.24 -18.14 -4.87
CA ASP A 183 -9.22 -18.09 -3.81
C ASP A 183 -9.02 -16.65 -3.30
N PRO A 184 -9.57 -16.30 -2.12
CA PRO A 184 -9.43 -14.96 -1.55
C PRO A 184 -7.99 -14.61 -1.18
N SER A 185 -7.14 -15.60 -0.94
CA SER A 185 -5.74 -15.35 -0.55
C SER A 185 -4.92 -14.71 -1.68
N LYS A 186 -5.42 -14.72 -2.92
CA LYS A 186 -4.80 -14.06 -4.07
C LYS A 186 -5.09 -12.56 -4.13
N ILE A 187 -5.93 -12.02 -3.27
CA ILE A 187 -6.19 -10.58 -3.21
C ILE A 187 -5.13 -9.92 -2.32
N ARG A 188 -4.50 -8.87 -2.84
CA ARG A 188 -3.65 -7.98 -2.03
C ARG A 188 -4.29 -6.60 -1.94
N LEU A 189 -4.46 -6.14 -0.70
CA LEU A 189 -5.02 -4.83 -0.39
C LEU A 189 -3.93 -3.76 -0.22
N THR A 190 -4.21 -2.53 -0.66
CA THR A 190 -3.34 -1.37 -0.44
C THR A 190 -4.16 -0.21 0.14
N PRO A 191 -3.70 0.46 1.21
CA PRO A 191 -4.44 1.55 1.83
C PRO A 191 -4.43 2.82 0.98
N HIS A 192 -5.40 3.70 1.20
CA HIS A 192 -5.43 5.02 0.60
C HIS A 192 -4.60 6.05 1.37
N ASN A 193 -3.95 6.96 0.64
CA ASN A 193 -3.30 8.15 1.19
C ASN A 193 -4.22 9.36 1.00
N CYS A 194 -4.82 9.83 2.10
CA CYS A 194 -5.77 10.95 2.08
C CYS A 194 -5.16 12.29 1.64
N TYR A 195 -3.84 12.48 1.75
CA TYR A 195 -3.18 13.73 1.33
C TYR A 195 -2.90 13.76 -0.16
N SER A 196 -2.35 12.66 -0.72
CA SER A 196 -2.03 12.58 -2.14
C SER A 196 -3.19 12.11 -3.01
N GLN A 197 -4.24 11.57 -2.39
CA GLN A 197 -5.38 10.94 -3.07
C GLN A 197 -4.95 9.78 -3.98
N GLN A 198 -3.98 8.98 -3.52
CA GLN A 198 -3.35 7.88 -4.25
C GLN A 198 -3.16 6.65 -3.33
N PRO A 199 -2.92 5.45 -3.88
CA PRO A 199 -2.52 4.30 -3.08
C PRO A 199 -1.24 4.60 -2.28
N LYS A 200 -1.15 4.10 -1.05
CA LYS A 200 0.12 4.13 -0.31
C LYS A 200 1.16 3.28 -1.05
N PRO A 201 2.46 3.63 -0.99
CA PRO A 201 3.52 2.89 -1.69
C PRO A 201 3.67 1.43 -1.24
N THR A 202 3.28 1.14 0.00
CA THR A 202 3.40 -0.19 0.59
C THR A 202 2.02 -0.84 0.74
N PRO A 203 1.78 -2.00 0.10
CA PRO A 203 0.56 -2.76 0.30
C PRO A 203 0.49 -3.33 1.73
N ILE A 204 -0.72 -3.70 2.16
CA ILE A 204 -0.94 -4.40 3.43
C ILE A 204 -0.35 -5.81 3.32
N LYS A 205 0.46 -6.19 4.30
CA LYS A 205 0.97 -7.56 4.43
C LYS A 205 -0.18 -8.52 4.76
N TYR A 206 -0.11 -9.79 4.37
CA TYR A 206 -1.08 -10.80 4.78
C TYR A 206 -1.24 -10.79 6.31
N ARG A 207 -2.47 -10.54 6.77
CA ARG A 207 -2.80 -10.38 8.20
C ARG A 207 -1.90 -9.39 8.95
N GLY A 208 -1.36 -8.39 8.24
CA GLY A 208 -0.46 -7.38 8.80
C GLY A 208 -1.17 -6.27 9.57
N MET A 209 -2.49 -6.23 9.50
CA MET A 209 -3.37 -5.32 10.23
C MET A 209 -4.53 -6.14 10.80
N GLU A 210 -4.94 -5.83 12.03
CA GLU A 210 -5.89 -6.64 12.78
C GLU A 210 -7.32 -6.40 12.29
N HIS A 211 -7.70 -5.14 12.13
CA HIS A 211 -9.07 -4.75 11.79
C HIS A 211 -9.13 -3.80 10.59
N LEU A 212 -10.29 -3.77 9.91
CA LEU A 212 -10.57 -2.86 8.79
C LEU A 212 -10.38 -1.39 9.17
N SER A 213 -10.71 -1.01 10.41
CA SER A 213 -10.47 0.34 10.93
C SER A 213 -9.01 0.75 10.79
N ASP A 214 -8.07 -0.18 11.00
CA ASP A 214 -6.64 0.09 10.89
C ASP A 214 -6.20 0.20 9.42
N MET A 215 -6.78 -0.63 8.55
CA MET A 215 -6.51 -0.62 7.11
C MET A 215 -6.93 0.71 6.46
N LEU A 216 -8.00 1.30 6.97
CA LEU A 216 -8.55 2.58 6.53
C LEU A 216 -7.89 3.79 7.18
N ALA A 217 -7.11 3.61 8.24
CA ALA A 217 -6.49 4.69 8.98
C ALA A 217 -5.31 5.33 8.22
N HIS A 218 -5.27 6.66 8.23
CA HIS A 218 -4.13 7.44 7.80
C HIS A 218 -3.95 8.68 8.68
N TYR A 219 -2.99 8.59 9.61
CA TYR A 219 -2.77 9.60 10.66
C TYR A 219 -4.05 9.84 11.47
N ASN A 220 -4.56 11.07 11.47
CA ASN A 220 -5.75 11.46 12.23
C ASN A 220 -7.02 11.43 11.37
N GLN A 221 -6.96 10.80 10.19
CA GLN A 221 -8.08 10.67 9.27
C GLN A 221 -8.36 9.19 8.99
N THR A 222 -9.64 8.87 8.83
CA THR A 222 -10.10 7.58 8.31
C THR A 222 -10.53 7.78 6.86
N SER A 223 -10.05 6.89 5.98
CA SER A 223 -10.52 6.80 4.60
C SER A 223 -11.66 5.78 4.52
N ASP A 224 -12.41 5.84 3.44
CA ASP A 224 -13.38 4.83 3.03
C ASP A 224 -12.91 4.12 1.73
N VAL A 225 -11.65 4.28 1.33
CA VAL A 225 -11.10 3.71 0.08
C VAL A 225 -10.04 2.66 0.38
N LEU A 226 -10.17 1.49 -0.25
CA LEU A 226 -9.13 0.49 -0.36
C LEU A 226 -8.82 0.16 -1.82
N TYR A 227 -7.55 -0.06 -2.11
CA TYR A 227 -7.13 -0.55 -3.40
C TYR A 227 -6.93 -2.05 -3.33
N TYR A 228 -7.18 -2.75 -4.43
CA TYR A 228 -6.88 -4.17 -4.54
C TYR A 228 -6.15 -4.50 -5.84
N GLU A 229 -5.44 -5.61 -5.82
CA GLU A 229 -4.92 -6.29 -7.01
C GLU A 229 -5.10 -7.80 -6.84
N VAL A 230 -5.26 -8.51 -7.96
CA VAL A 230 -5.38 -9.96 -7.99
C VAL A 230 -4.02 -10.54 -8.39
N LEU A 231 -3.46 -11.36 -7.52
CA LEU A 231 -2.17 -12.01 -7.70
C LEU A 231 -2.33 -13.33 -8.47
N ASP A 232 -1.25 -13.76 -9.11
CA ASP A 232 -1.14 -15.06 -9.78
C ASP A 232 -0.97 -16.23 -8.79
N ILE A 233 -0.45 -15.96 -7.59
CA ILE A 233 -0.28 -16.93 -6.48
C ILE A 233 -0.81 -16.35 -5.16
N PRO A 234 -1.17 -17.19 -4.18
CA PRO A 234 -1.56 -16.75 -2.83
C PRO A 234 -0.58 -15.76 -2.19
N LEU A 235 -1.10 -14.69 -1.58
CA LEU A 235 -0.30 -13.68 -0.88
C LEU A 235 0.60 -14.26 0.22
N PRO A 236 0.17 -15.24 1.06
CA PRO A 236 1.05 -15.84 2.07
C PRO A 236 2.27 -16.52 1.45
N GLU A 237 2.08 -17.21 0.32
CA GLU A 237 3.16 -17.83 -0.44
C GLU A 237 4.07 -16.76 -1.04
N LEU A 238 3.49 -15.75 -1.70
CA LEU A 238 4.25 -14.63 -2.27
C LEU A 238 5.12 -13.91 -1.24
N GLN A 239 4.63 -13.77 0.00
CA GLN A 239 5.39 -13.16 1.10
C GLN A 239 6.58 -14.00 1.58
N GLY A 240 6.54 -15.32 1.39
CA GLY A 240 7.67 -16.22 1.61
C GLY A 240 8.76 -16.08 0.56
N LEU A 241 8.42 -15.52 -0.61
CA LEU A 241 9.32 -15.35 -1.75
C LEU A 241 9.95 -13.96 -1.78
N LYS A 242 11.12 -13.86 -2.41
CA LYS A 242 11.71 -12.60 -2.88
C LYS A 242 11.43 -12.51 -4.38
N THR A 243 10.79 -11.41 -4.79
CA THR A 243 10.60 -11.09 -6.20
C THR A 243 11.71 -10.17 -6.65
N LEU A 244 12.45 -10.55 -7.69
CA LEU A 244 13.50 -9.74 -8.32
C LEU A 244 13.07 -9.42 -9.76
N LYS A 245 13.16 -8.15 -10.16
CA LYS A 245 13.03 -7.76 -11.57
C LYS A 245 14.44 -7.60 -12.14
N VAL A 246 14.83 -8.50 -13.03
CA VAL A 246 16.18 -8.55 -13.61
C VAL A 246 16.11 -8.17 -15.08
N ALA A 247 16.81 -7.11 -15.47
CA ALA A 247 17.02 -6.71 -16.85
C ALA A 247 18.10 -7.60 -17.47
N PHE A 248 17.74 -8.46 -18.41
CA PHE A 248 18.69 -9.29 -19.15
C PHE A 248 19.15 -8.57 -20.41
N HIS A 249 20.46 -8.43 -20.57
CA HIS A 249 21.09 -7.84 -21.75
C HIS A 249 21.64 -8.96 -22.62
N HIS A 250 21.10 -9.07 -23.83
CA HIS A 250 21.60 -10.05 -24.80
C HIS A 250 22.98 -9.64 -25.33
N ALA A 251 23.85 -10.61 -25.58
CA ALA A 251 25.20 -10.37 -26.09
C ALA A 251 25.21 -9.87 -27.55
N SER A 252 24.20 -10.25 -28.35
CA SER A 252 24.16 -10.04 -29.81
C SER A 252 23.02 -9.15 -30.30
N LYS A 253 22.07 -8.82 -29.44
CA LYS A 253 20.91 -7.97 -29.74
C LYS A 253 20.94 -6.76 -28.80
N ASP A 254 20.69 -5.58 -29.32
CA ASP A 254 20.50 -4.35 -28.51
C ASP A 254 19.10 -4.34 -27.84
N ASP A 255 18.69 -5.51 -27.35
CA ASP A 255 17.39 -5.76 -26.72
C ASP A 255 17.60 -6.05 -25.23
N VAL A 256 16.87 -5.30 -24.39
CA VAL A 256 16.83 -5.49 -22.94
C VAL A 256 15.46 -6.03 -22.56
N VAL A 257 15.44 -7.24 -21.99
CA VAL A 257 14.19 -7.89 -21.54
C VAL A 257 14.19 -7.97 -20.02
N THR A 258 13.14 -7.44 -19.39
CA THR A 258 12.99 -7.52 -17.93
C THR A 258 12.25 -8.79 -17.53
N HIS A 259 12.90 -9.68 -16.79
CA HIS A 259 12.31 -10.88 -16.24
C HIS A 259 11.95 -10.71 -14.76
N THR A 260 10.71 -11.03 -14.40
CA THR A 260 10.30 -11.16 -13.01
C THR A 260 10.61 -12.58 -12.52
N ILE A 261 11.50 -12.69 -11.54
CA ILE A 261 11.94 -13.95 -10.93
C ILE A 261 11.46 -13.98 -9.48
N ARG A 262 10.82 -15.07 -9.07
CA ARG A 262 10.39 -15.28 -7.69
C ARG A 262 11.05 -16.54 -7.16
N LEU A 263 11.82 -16.39 -6.08
CA LEU A 263 12.54 -17.49 -5.43
C LEU A 263 12.42 -17.36 -3.92
N GLN A 264 12.75 -18.44 -3.21
CA GLN A 264 12.77 -18.44 -1.75
C GLN A 264 13.80 -17.42 -1.24
N LYS A 265 13.53 -16.73 -0.12
CA LYS A 265 14.43 -15.66 0.39
C LYS A 265 15.86 -16.14 0.66
N GLN A 266 16.01 -17.38 1.11
CA GLN A 266 17.29 -18.02 1.37
C GLN A 266 18.05 -18.48 0.12
N SER A 267 17.44 -18.41 -1.07
CA SER A 267 18.11 -18.73 -2.33
C SER A 267 19.30 -17.81 -2.60
N THR A 268 20.17 -18.26 -3.48
CA THR A 268 21.41 -17.58 -3.84
C THR A 268 21.31 -16.92 -5.21
N VAL A 269 22.28 -16.05 -5.52
CA VAL A 269 22.44 -15.46 -6.86
C VAL A 269 22.64 -16.53 -7.93
N ALA A 270 23.31 -17.64 -7.61
CA ALA A 270 23.42 -18.80 -8.51
C ALA A 270 22.04 -19.37 -8.90
N ASP A 271 21.12 -19.46 -7.94
CA ASP A 271 19.76 -19.95 -8.20
C ASP A 271 18.99 -19.00 -9.12
N VAL A 272 19.15 -17.68 -8.94
CA VAL A 272 18.57 -16.65 -9.82
C VAL A 272 19.09 -16.80 -11.24
N ILE A 273 20.41 -16.96 -11.40
CA ILE A 273 21.05 -17.15 -12.71
C ILE A 273 20.56 -18.43 -13.38
N ASN A 274 20.54 -19.54 -12.65
CA ASN A 274 20.06 -20.82 -13.18
C ASN A 274 18.61 -20.74 -13.62
N HIS A 275 17.75 -20.07 -12.83
CA HIS A 275 16.36 -19.83 -13.21
C HIS A 275 16.24 -18.94 -14.44
N LEU A 276 17.03 -17.86 -14.51
CA LEU A 276 17.05 -16.94 -15.65
C LEU A 276 17.47 -17.66 -16.94
N LYS A 277 18.48 -18.53 -16.89
CA LYS A 277 18.94 -19.34 -18.04
C LYS A 277 17.83 -20.20 -18.66
N THR A 278 16.81 -20.58 -17.90
CA THR A 278 15.65 -21.34 -18.45
C THR A 278 14.66 -20.45 -19.21
N LYS A 279 14.73 -19.12 -19.04
CA LYS A 279 13.80 -18.13 -19.60
C LYS A 279 14.39 -17.29 -20.73
N VAL A 280 15.70 -17.37 -20.96
CA VAL A 280 16.41 -16.54 -21.93
C VAL A 280 17.11 -17.39 -22.98
N GLU A 281 17.23 -16.86 -24.19
CA GLU A 281 18.07 -17.44 -25.23
C GLU A 281 19.52 -16.97 -25.03
N LEU A 282 20.42 -17.93 -24.80
CA LEU A 282 21.85 -17.68 -24.64
C LEU A 282 22.57 -17.76 -26.00
N SER A 283 23.69 -17.05 -26.14
CA SER A 283 24.52 -17.15 -27.35
C SER A 283 25.11 -18.55 -27.59
N HIS A 284 25.39 -19.30 -26.52
CA HIS A 284 25.79 -20.70 -26.57
C HIS A 284 25.36 -21.47 -25.30
N PRO A 285 25.23 -22.81 -25.33
CA PRO A 285 24.70 -23.60 -24.21
C PRO A 285 25.48 -23.49 -22.90
N ASN A 286 26.77 -23.21 -22.99
CA ASN A 286 27.68 -23.11 -21.85
C ASN A 286 27.93 -21.65 -21.42
N ALA A 287 27.09 -20.70 -21.84
CA ALA A 287 27.28 -19.31 -21.47
C ALA A 287 27.15 -19.13 -19.95
N GLU A 288 28.10 -18.39 -19.38
CA GLU A 288 28.08 -18.01 -17.97
C GLU A 288 27.42 -16.65 -17.85
N LEU A 289 26.59 -16.46 -16.83
CA LEU A 289 25.94 -15.18 -16.58
C LEU A 289 26.53 -14.57 -15.31
N ARG A 290 26.58 -13.25 -15.27
CA ARG A 290 26.78 -12.48 -14.03
C ARG A 290 25.57 -11.63 -13.74
N LEU A 291 25.32 -11.41 -12.45
CA LEU A 291 24.29 -10.48 -11.96
C LEU A 291 24.98 -9.24 -11.39
N LEU A 292 24.49 -8.07 -11.80
CA LEU A 292 25.05 -6.76 -11.54
C LEU A 292 24.02 -5.84 -10.91
N GLU A 293 24.50 -4.94 -10.06
CA GLU A 293 23.74 -3.81 -9.54
C GLU A 293 24.15 -2.55 -10.30
N VAL A 294 23.20 -1.94 -11.01
CA VAL A 294 23.41 -0.72 -11.81
C VAL A 294 22.59 0.42 -11.24
N PHE A 295 23.25 1.55 -10.99
CA PHE A 295 22.62 2.76 -10.46
C PHE A 295 23.26 4.01 -11.08
N TYR A 296 22.44 4.97 -11.52
CA TYR A 296 22.88 6.18 -12.26
C TYR A 296 23.96 5.91 -13.32
N HIS A 297 23.71 4.93 -14.20
CA HIS A 297 24.61 4.56 -15.30
C HIS A 297 26.00 4.07 -14.86
N LYS A 298 26.12 3.54 -13.63
CA LYS A 298 27.34 2.93 -13.10
C LYS A 298 27.08 1.54 -12.57
N ILE A 299 28.07 0.66 -12.70
CA ILE A 299 28.05 -0.68 -12.13
C ILE A 299 28.63 -0.59 -10.72
N TYR A 300 27.77 -0.80 -9.73
CA TYR A 300 28.19 -0.69 -8.34
C TYR A 300 28.71 -1.99 -7.76
N LYS A 301 28.17 -3.12 -8.20
CA LYS A 301 28.47 -4.41 -7.60
C LYS A 301 28.25 -5.54 -8.59
N ILE A 302 29.19 -6.47 -8.62
CA ILE A 302 28.98 -7.81 -9.15
C ILE A 302 28.58 -8.70 -7.98
N PHE A 303 27.43 -9.36 -8.07
CA PHE A 303 26.97 -10.24 -7.01
C PHE A 303 27.73 -11.58 -7.04
N PRO A 304 28.39 -12.00 -5.95
CA PRO A 304 28.93 -13.35 -5.81
C PRO A 304 27.82 -14.38 -5.91
N LEU A 305 28.11 -15.52 -6.54
CA LEU A 305 27.13 -16.59 -6.77
C LEU A 305 26.50 -17.15 -5.48
N ASN A 306 27.23 -17.11 -4.36
CA ASN A 306 26.78 -17.60 -3.06
C ASN A 306 26.03 -16.54 -2.22
N GLU A 307 25.92 -15.30 -2.68
CA GLU A 307 25.22 -14.26 -1.95
C GLU A 307 23.71 -14.56 -1.90
N LYS A 308 23.10 -14.39 -0.73
CA LYS A 308 21.67 -14.61 -0.52
C LYS A 308 20.84 -13.48 -1.12
N ILE A 309 19.76 -13.83 -1.80
CA ILE A 309 18.91 -12.85 -2.49
C ILE A 309 18.10 -11.96 -1.55
N GLU A 310 17.87 -12.39 -0.31
CA GLU A 310 17.23 -11.57 0.72
C GLU A 310 17.98 -10.25 1.00
N ASN A 311 19.31 -10.26 0.83
CA ASN A 311 20.16 -9.08 1.07
C ASN A 311 20.18 -8.10 -0.10
N ILE A 312 19.60 -8.45 -1.24
CA ILE A 312 19.59 -7.61 -2.44
C ILE A 312 18.52 -6.52 -2.30
N ASN A 313 18.94 -5.26 -2.41
CA ASN A 313 18.03 -4.12 -2.44
C ASN A 313 17.54 -3.86 -3.87
N ASP A 314 16.30 -4.24 -4.15
CA ASP A 314 15.69 -4.13 -5.48
C ASP A 314 14.75 -2.93 -5.63
N GLN A 315 14.72 -2.03 -4.64
CA GLN A 315 13.81 -0.87 -4.60
C GLN A 315 14.29 0.28 -5.49
N TYR A 316 15.58 0.60 -5.47
CA TYR A 316 16.14 1.78 -6.15
C TYR A 316 17.12 1.46 -7.29
N TRP A 317 17.62 0.23 -7.33
CA TRP A 317 18.73 -0.18 -8.19
C TRP A 317 18.20 -1.08 -9.30
N THR A 318 18.84 -1.00 -10.46
CA THR A 318 18.52 -1.90 -11.58
C THR A 318 19.38 -3.15 -11.45
N LEU A 319 18.74 -4.29 -11.27
CA LEU A 319 19.42 -5.58 -11.36
C LEU A 319 19.58 -5.94 -12.83
N ARG A 320 20.83 -6.03 -13.29
CA ARG A 320 21.18 -6.38 -14.67
C ARG A 320 21.84 -7.74 -14.70
N ALA A 321 21.42 -8.61 -15.60
CA ALA A 321 22.10 -9.85 -15.90
C ALA A 321 22.63 -9.82 -17.33
N GLU A 322 23.83 -10.34 -17.54
CA GLU A 322 24.47 -10.40 -18.84
C GLU A 322 25.37 -11.62 -18.96
N GLU A 323 25.59 -12.07 -20.19
CA GLU A 323 26.57 -13.10 -20.50
C GLU A 323 27.99 -12.57 -20.26
N ILE A 324 28.82 -13.38 -19.62
CA ILE A 324 30.24 -13.11 -19.42
C ILE A 324 30.96 -13.45 -20.74
N PRO A 325 31.54 -12.45 -21.44
CA PRO A 325 32.29 -12.69 -22.67
C PRO A 325 33.46 -13.65 -22.43
N GLU A 326 33.80 -14.48 -23.43
CA GLU A 326 34.86 -15.49 -23.31
C GLU A 326 36.23 -14.89 -22.92
N ASP A 327 36.54 -13.68 -23.41
CA ASP A 327 37.77 -12.96 -23.04
C ASP A 327 37.82 -12.61 -21.54
N GLN A 328 36.67 -12.50 -20.87
CA GLN A 328 36.58 -12.08 -19.46
C GLN A 328 36.56 -13.25 -18.46
N LYS A 329 36.52 -14.51 -18.90
CA LYS A 329 36.39 -15.67 -18.01
C LYS A 329 37.69 -16.06 -17.32
N ASN A 330 38.81 -16.01 -18.06
CA ASN A 330 40.12 -16.46 -17.59
C ASN A 330 41.11 -15.30 -17.60
N LEU A 331 41.02 -14.44 -16.58
CA LEU A 331 41.92 -13.30 -16.43
C LEU A 331 43.34 -13.78 -16.09
N GLY A 332 44.33 -13.35 -16.86
CA GLY A 332 45.74 -13.55 -16.54
C GLY A 332 46.15 -12.80 -15.26
N PRO A 333 47.32 -13.11 -14.67
CA PRO A 333 47.78 -12.51 -13.40
C PRO A 333 48.04 -10.99 -13.48
N HIS A 334 48.10 -10.43 -14.68
CA HIS A 334 48.34 -9.00 -14.93
C HIS A 334 47.16 -8.31 -15.63
N ASP A 335 46.14 -9.08 -15.99
CA ASP A 335 44.96 -8.58 -16.65
C ASP A 335 44.03 -7.90 -15.66
N ARG A 336 43.26 -6.91 -16.14
CA ARG A 336 42.35 -6.14 -15.29
C ARG A 336 41.02 -5.98 -15.98
N LEU A 337 39.96 -6.33 -15.28
CA LEU A 337 38.61 -6.01 -15.71
C LEU A 337 38.23 -4.63 -15.17
N ILE A 338 38.08 -3.65 -16.05
CA ILE A 338 37.75 -2.27 -15.68
C ILE A 338 36.32 -1.91 -16.06
N HIS A 339 35.74 -0.96 -15.33
CA HIS A 339 34.48 -0.33 -15.70
C HIS A 339 34.70 0.75 -16.77
N VAL A 340 33.78 0.83 -17.72
CA VAL A 340 33.75 1.86 -18.75
C VAL A 340 32.39 2.55 -18.75
N TYR A 341 32.38 3.87 -18.56
CA TYR A 341 31.16 4.69 -18.44
C TYR A 341 31.17 5.84 -19.43
N HIS A 342 30.00 6.15 -20.00
CA HIS A 342 29.80 7.35 -20.81
C HIS A 342 29.52 8.54 -19.90
N PHE A 343 30.13 9.69 -20.17
CA PHE A 343 29.88 10.89 -19.38
C PHE A 343 29.90 12.16 -20.19
N MET A 344 29.19 13.17 -19.70
CA MET A 344 29.30 14.54 -20.17
C MET A 344 29.86 15.41 -19.06
N ARG A 345 30.52 16.49 -19.44
CA ARG A 345 30.94 17.53 -18.51
C ARG A 345 29.91 18.64 -18.48
N ASP A 346 29.32 18.88 -17.31
CA ASP A 346 28.53 20.09 -17.08
C ASP A 346 29.42 21.16 -16.42
N THR A 347 29.38 22.37 -16.97
CA THR A 347 30.11 23.54 -16.48
C THR A 347 29.19 24.62 -15.91
N ALA A 348 27.89 24.36 -15.77
CA ALA A 348 26.88 25.37 -15.45
C ALA A 348 27.01 26.04 -14.06
N GLN A 349 27.84 25.52 -13.13
CA GLN A 349 27.92 26.04 -11.75
C GLN A 349 29.34 26.20 -11.18
N ASN A 350 30.36 26.53 -12.00
CA ASN A 350 31.76 26.73 -11.54
C ASN A 350 32.39 25.53 -10.78
N GLN A 351 31.74 24.37 -10.78
CA GLN A 351 32.27 23.07 -10.39
C GLN A 351 32.19 22.15 -11.59
N VAL A 352 33.25 21.39 -11.85
CA VAL A 352 33.25 20.36 -12.89
C VAL A 352 32.42 19.20 -12.39
N GLN A 353 31.18 19.08 -12.88
CA GLN A 353 30.34 17.94 -12.55
C GLN A 353 30.36 16.95 -13.71
N VAL A 354 30.72 15.71 -13.40
CA VAL A 354 30.68 14.57 -14.32
C VAL A 354 29.28 13.97 -14.21
N GLN A 355 28.53 13.99 -15.32
CA GLN A 355 27.23 13.34 -15.41
C GLN A 355 27.36 12.08 -16.28
N ASN A 356 27.15 10.91 -15.68
CA ASN A 356 27.17 9.65 -16.41
C ASN A 356 25.83 9.41 -17.11
N PHE A 357 25.88 8.77 -18.27
CA PHE A 357 24.70 8.40 -19.06
C PHE A 357 24.97 7.09 -19.83
N GLY A 358 24.00 6.64 -20.61
CA GLY A 358 24.15 5.44 -21.45
C GLY A 358 24.28 4.14 -20.67
N GLU A 359 24.78 3.11 -21.33
CA GLU A 359 24.91 1.76 -20.76
C GLU A 359 26.34 1.50 -20.29
N PRO A 360 26.57 1.28 -18.99
CA PRO A 360 27.89 0.91 -18.49
C PRO A 360 28.27 -0.52 -18.94
N PHE A 361 29.57 -0.76 -19.12
CA PHE A 361 30.07 -2.10 -19.45
C PHE A 361 31.47 -2.35 -18.89
N PHE A 362 31.88 -3.62 -18.93
CA PHE A 362 33.23 -4.05 -18.57
C PHE A 362 34.13 -4.17 -19.79
N LEU A 363 35.39 -3.80 -19.61
CA LEU A 363 36.45 -4.01 -20.59
C LEU A 363 37.65 -4.69 -19.92
N LEU A 364 38.13 -5.76 -20.54
CA LEU A 364 39.39 -6.38 -20.14
C LEU A 364 40.56 -5.59 -20.71
N ILE A 365 41.51 -5.15 -19.87
CA ILE A 365 42.75 -4.53 -20.32
C ILE A 365 43.96 -5.39 -19.91
N HIS A 366 44.93 -5.49 -20.81
CA HIS A 366 46.17 -6.23 -20.60
C HIS A 366 47.32 -5.31 -20.14
N GLU A 367 48.38 -5.90 -19.60
CA GLU A 367 49.58 -5.14 -19.23
C GLU A 367 50.31 -4.64 -20.48
N GLY A 368 50.63 -3.34 -20.51
CA GLY A 368 51.31 -2.71 -21.65
C GLY A 368 50.40 -2.24 -22.79
N GLU A 369 49.10 -2.55 -22.78
CA GLU A 369 48.14 -2.01 -23.76
C GLU A 369 48.07 -0.48 -23.68
N THR A 370 48.18 0.15 -24.85
CA THR A 370 48.04 1.60 -24.98
C THR A 370 46.57 1.98 -25.11
N LEU A 371 46.25 3.26 -24.87
CA LEU A 371 44.91 3.77 -25.12
C LEU A 371 44.49 3.60 -26.59
N ALA A 372 45.42 3.73 -27.54
CA ALA A 372 45.14 3.50 -28.95
C ALA A 372 44.60 2.08 -29.23
N ASP A 373 45.22 1.07 -28.62
CA ASP A 373 44.79 -0.34 -28.75
C ASP A 373 43.39 -0.54 -28.15
N ILE A 374 43.17 0.05 -26.98
CA ILE A 374 41.89 -0.02 -26.24
C ILE A 374 40.77 0.70 -27.00
N LYS A 375 41.06 1.83 -27.64
CA LYS A 375 40.10 2.60 -28.45
C LYS A 375 39.51 1.76 -29.58
N VAL A 376 40.35 1.00 -30.30
CA VAL A 376 39.88 0.11 -31.38
C VAL A 376 38.87 -0.91 -30.84
N ARG A 377 39.19 -1.56 -29.72
CA ARG A 377 38.29 -2.54 -29.08
C ARG A 377 36.99 -1.94 -28.58
N ILE A 378 37.04 -0.73 -28.00
CA ILE A 378 35.84 -0.01 -27.57
C ILE A 378 34.97 0.37 -28.78
N GLN A 379 35.58 0.84 -29.85
CA GLN A 379 34.87 1.23 -31.07
C GLN A 379 34.18 0.02 -31.72
N GLU A 380 34.88 -1.10 -31.86
CA GLU A 380 34.32 -2.35 -32.36
C GLU A 380 33.16 -2.84 -31.48
N LYS A 381 33.32 -2.77 -30.15
CA LYS A 381 32.29 -3.19 -29.20
C LYS A 381 31.03 -2.34 -29.26
N LEU A 382 31.18 -1.02 -29.35
CA LEU A 382 30.06 -0.07 -29.36
C LEU A 382 29.49 0.18 -30.76
N GLN A 383 30.14 -0.35 -31.81
CA GLN A 383 29.77 -0.19 -33.22
C GLN A 383 29.59 1.29 -33.63
N VAL A 384 30.47 2.16 -33.13
CA VAL A 384 30.40 3.61 -33.37
C VAL A 384 31.18 3.97 -34.64
N PRO A 385 30.60 4.75 -35.58
CA PRO A 385 31.30 5.22 -36.78
C PRO A 385 32.57 6.03 -36.47
N ASP A 386 33.61 5.88 -37.30
CA ASP A 386 34.90 6.58 -37.13
C ASP A 386 34.76 8.09 -36.93
N GLU A 387 33.87 8.72 -37.69
CA GLU A 387 33.65 10.18 -37.63
C GLU A 387 33.10 10.63 -36.27
N GLU A 388 32.26 9.82 -35.64
CA GLU A 388 31.71 10.11 -34.31
C GLU A 388 32.73 9.76 -33.22
N PHE A 389 33.35 8.59 -33.32
CA PHE A 389 34.30 8.09 -32.32
C PHE A 389 35.55 8.97 -32.21
N SER A 390 36.02 9.54 -33.32
CA SER A 390 37.14 10.49 -33.33
C SER A 390 36.92 11.76 -32.50
N LYS A 391 35.65 12.11 -32.20
CA LYS A 391 35.28 13.28 -31.39
C LYS A 391 35.30 12.96 -29.89
N TRP A 392 35.36 11.69 -29.50
CA TRP A 392 35.29 11.25 -28.11
C TRP A 392 36.62 11.49 -27.40
N LYS A 393 36.54 11.86 -26.12
CA LYS A 393 37.73 11.97 -25.25
C LYS A 393 37.70 10.89 -24.19
N PHE A 394 38.87 10.41 -23.82
CA PHE A 394 39.02 9.29 -22.90
C PHE A 394 39.73 9.80 -21.65
N ALA A 395 39.18 9.48 -20.49
CA ALA A 395 39.72 9.91 -19.22
C ALA A 395 39.76 8.76 -18.23
N PHE A 396 40.79 8.72 -17.40
CA PHE A 396 40.75 7.98 -16.15
C PHE A 396 39.98 8.81 -15.12
N LEU A 397 38.95 8.24 -14.51
CA LEU A 397 38.19 8.91 -13.46
C LEU A 397 38.45 8.26 -12.12
N SER A 398 38.77 9.10 -11.13
CA SER A 398 38.90 8.74 -9.73
C SER A 398 38.25 9.83 -8.89
N LEU A 399 37.34 9.45 -7.97
CA LEU A 399 36.63 10.38 -7.09
C LEU A 399 35.96 11.56 -7.84
N GLY A 400 35.41 11.28 -9.03
CA GLY A 400 34.71 12.26 -9.87
C GLY A 400 35.60 13.25 -10.62
N ARG A 401 36.94 13.09 -10.57
CA ARG A 401 37.89 13.95 -11.28
C ARG A 401 38.41 13.25 -12.53
N PRO A 402 38.21 13.82 -13.73
CA PRO A 402 38.73 13.26 -14.96
C PRO A 402 40.20 13.65 -15.21
N GLU A 403 41.03 12.65 -15.47
CA GLU A 403 42.40 12.79 -15.99
C GLU A 403 42.43 12.26 -17.43
N TYR A 404 42.54 13.15 -18.42
CA TYR A 404 42.53 12.76 -19.82
C TYR A 404 43.79 11.98 -20.22
N LEU A 405 43.57 10.91 -20.97
CA LEU A 405 44.62 9.99 -21.42
C LEU A 405 45.05 10.33 -22.86
N GLN A 406 46.33 10.12 -23.15
CA GLN A 406 46.90 10.20 -24.49
C GLN A 406 46.96 8.80 -25.12
N ASP A 407 47.02 8.73 -26.44
CA ASP A 407 47.03 7.47 -27.19
C ASP A 407 48.18 6.54 -26.80
N SER A 408 49.33 7.11 -26.41
CA SER A 408 50.52 6.37 -25.96
C SER A 408 50.47 5.94 -24.49
N ASP A 409 49.46 6.35 -23.71
CA ASP A 409 49.39 6.03 -22.29
C ASP A 409 49.05 4.56 -22.07
N ILE A 410 49.81 3.90 -21.18
CA ILE A 410 49.53 2.53 -20.75
C ILE A 410 48.39 2.57 -19.73
N VAL A 411 47.20 2.15 -20.15
CA VAL A 411 45.96 2.31 -19.35
C VAL A 411 46.02 1.48 -18.07
N SER A 412 46.56 0.26 -18.12
CA SER A 412 46.68 -0.62 -16.95
C SER A 412 47.54 -0.02 -15.84
N SER A 413 48.43 0.93 -16.11
CA SER A 413 49.23 1.62 -15.07
C SER A 413 48.40 2.52 -14.15
N ARG A 414 47.22 2.97 -14.59
CA ARG A 414 46.38 3.95 -13.87
C ARG A 414 45.42 3.32 -12.87
N PHE A 415 45.01 2.08 -13.12
CA PHE A 415 44.09 1.36 -12.24
C PHE A 415 44.84 0.70 -11.08
N GLN A 416 44.17 0.40 -9.98
CA GLN A 416 44.70 -0.48 -8.94
C GLN A 416 44.28 -1.94 -9.22
N ARG A 417 44.99 -2.91 -8.63
CA ARG A 417 44.69 -4.36 -8.80
C ARG A 417 43.52 -4.88 -7.93
N ARG A 418 42.92 -4.04 -7.08
CA ARG A 418 41.80 -4.45 -6.22
C ARG A 418 40.48 -4.16 -6.90
N ASP A 419 39.52 -5.05 -6.73
CA ASP A 419 38.12 -4.79 -7.07
C ASP A 419 37.59 -3.70 -6.12
N VAL A 420 37.60 -2.45 -6.57
CA VAL A 420 37.12 -1.31 -5.79
C VAL A 420 35.73 -0.94 -6.25
N TYR A 421 34.73 -1.43 -5.53
CA TYR A 421 33.32 -1.07 -5.69
C TYR A 421 32.93 0.12 -4.79
N GLY A 422 32.02 0.98 -5.24
CA GLY A 422 31.44 2.07 -4.43
C GLY A 422 32.22 3.39 -4.45
N ALA A 423 32.26 4.13 -3.32
CA ALA A 423 32.73 5.52 -3.24
C ALA A 423 34.22 5.76 -3.61
N TRP A 424 34.98 4.70 -3.87
CA TRP A 424 36.40 4.72 -4.24
C TRP A 424 36.65 4.27 -5.69
N GLU A 425 35.57 4.16 -6.47
CA GLU A 425 35.57 3.59 -7.82
C GLU A 425 36.48 4.36 -8.79
N GLN A 426 37.26 3.57 -9.53
CA GLN A 426 38.07 3.99 -10.68
C GLN A 426 37.45 3.42 -11.96
N TYR A 427 37.30 4.24 -12.99
CA TYR A 427 36.75 3.78 -14.28
C TYR A 427 37.36 4.54 -15.46
N LEU A 428 37.25 3.96 -16.65
CA LEU A 428 37.55 4.63 -17.92
C LEU A 428 36.30 5.38 -18.38
N GLY A 429 36.37 6.69 -18.45
CA GLY A 429 35.28 7.54 -18.93
C GLY A 429 35.39 7.84 -20.41
N LEU A 430 34.26 7.78 -21.09
CA LEU A 430 34.08 8.15 -22.49
C LEU A 430 33.31 9.48 -22.53
N GLU A 431 34.02 10.59 -22.77
CA GLU A 431 33.41 11.91 -22.89
C GLU A 431 32.86 12.12 -24.31
N HIS A 432 31.55 12.23 -24.43
CA HIS A 432 30.85 12.59 -25.68
C HIS A 432 29.45 13.10 -25.39
N SER A 433 28.77 13.65 -26.41
CA SER A 433 27.37 14.07 -26.27
C SER A 433 26.42 12.88 -26.20
N ASP A 434 25.37 13.00 -25.39
CA ASP A 434 24.27 12.04 -25.38
C ASP A 434 23.40 12.24 -26.63
N ASN A 435 23.68 11.44 -27.66
CA ASN A 435 22.96 11.43 -28.92
C ASN A 435 21.76 10.47 -28.91
N ALA A 436 21.52 9.77 -27.79
CA ALA A 436 20.32 8.95 -27.68
C ALA A 436 19.09 9.85 -27.79
N PRO A 437 18.06 9.48 -28.57
CA PRO A 437 16.79 10.18 -28.48
C PRO A 437 16.43 10.16 -27.01
N LYS A 438 16.17 11.33 -26.40
CA LYS A 438 15.70 11.46 -25.02
C LYS A 438 14.38 10.71 -24.91
N ARG A 439 14.42 9.38 -24.88
CA ARG A 439 13.38 8.55 -24.32
C ARG A 439 13.31 9.06 -22.92
N SER A 440 12.20 9.69 -22.60
CA SER A 440 11.82 9.97 -21.24
C SER A 440 11.95 8.65 -20.49
N TYR A 441 13.07 8.48 -19.78
CA TYR A 441 13.31 7.39 -18.82
C TYR A 441 12.25 7.39 -17.70
N ALA A 442 11.28 8.31 -17.76
CA ALA A 442 10.00 8.27 -17.06
C ALA A 442 9.14 7.04 -17.40
N ALA A 443 9.28 6.39 -18.57
CA ALA A 443 8.39 5.28 -18.95
C ALA A 443 8.72 3.95 -18.25
N ASN A 444 9.99 3.67 -17.92
CA ASN A 444 10.39 2.49 -17.16
C ASN A 444 10.55 2.75 -15.65
N GLN A 445 10.38 4.00 -15.22
CA GLN A 445 10.21 4.38 -13.81
C GLN A 445 8.73 4.50 -13.40
N ASN A 446 7.86 3.62 -13.93
CA ASN A 446 6.55 3.34 -13.30
C ASN A 446 6.73 2.53 -11.99
N ARG A 447 7.69 2.96 -11.16
CA ARG A 447 7.89 2.53 -9.77
C ARG A 447 7.77 3.78 -8.90
N HIS A 448 6.52 4.05 -8.51
CA HIS A 448 6.09 4.96 -7.45
C HIS A 448 6.96 6.21 -7.18
N THR A 449 7.15 7.07 -8.16
CA THR A 449 7.58 8.46 -7.92
C THR A 449 6.37 9.29 -7.48
N PHE A 450 5.95 9.13 -6.22
CA PHE A 450 5.01 10.03 -5.55
C PHE A 450 5.70 11.23 -4.88
N GLU A 451 6.95 11.53 -5.24
CA GLU A 451 7.61 12.78 -4.85
C GLU A 451 7.18 13.91 -5.80
N LYS A 452 6.02 14.51 -5.54
CA LYS A 452 5.81 15.91 -5.91
C LYS A 452 6.11 16.78 -4.70
N ALA A 453 6.91 17.83 -4.92
CA ALA A 453 7.25 18.81 -3.90
C ALA A 453 5.98 19.37 -3.23
N VAL A 454 5.91 19.27 -1.90
CA VAL A 454 4.86 19.88 -1.08
C VAL A 454 5.02 21.39 -1.14
N LYS A 455 4.07 22.09 -1.78
CA LYS A 455 3.95 23.54 -1.63
C LYS A 455 3.25 23.83 -0.31
N ILE A 456 3.98 24.39 0.64
CA ILE A 456 3.40 25.00 1.84
C ILE A 456 2.79 26.33 1.39
N TYR A 457 1.47 26.46 1.47
CA TYR A 457 0.81 27.75 1.43
C TYR A 457 0.73 28.25 2.87
N ASN A 458 1.38 29.39 3.14
CA ASN A 458 1.27 30.11 4.40
C ASN A 458 -0.11 30.74 4.56
#